data_AF-A0A0F2RJJ5-F1
#
_entry.id   AF-A0A0F2RJJ5-F1
#
_cell.length_a   1.000
_cell.length_b   1.000
_cell.length_c   1.000
_cell.angle_alpha   90.00
_cell.angle_beta   90.00
_cell.angle_gamma   90.00
#
_symmetry.space_group_name_H-M   'P 1'
#
loop_
_entity.id
_entity.type
_entity.pdbx_description
1 polymer ?
#
loop_
_entity_poly.entity_id
_entity_poly.type
_entity_poly.pdbx_seq_one_letter_code
_entity_poly.pdbx_strand_id
1 'polypeptide(L)'
;MTKNTKKSGTRDKKIQVSVEIVPADYHLVKEWVEANSTVQTFLSELYAEAVKILSGKVIPGLPEAMNRVGTRPLTAKPKEGGPRSRQGKITLSGHLDATPIVAAHGIANDLRLNKCDLPAIGLALWFAKCGMGFPESSKGAVQRLGRHVPEKAAKIEGLFA
;
A
#
# COMPACT_ATOMS: atom_id res chain seq x y z
N MET A 1 -37.89 19.96 -28.74
CA MET A 1 -37.38 19.25 -27.55
C MET A 1 -35.91 18.88 -27.78
N THR A 2 -34.99 19.69 -27.27
CA THR A 2 -33.54 19.48 -27.38
C THR A 2 -33.09 18.47 -26.32
N LYS A 3 -32.60 17.30 -26.74
CA LYS A 3 -32.01 16.30 -25.84
C LYS A 3 -30.64 16.79 -25.36
N ASN A 4 -30.57 17.17 -24.08
CA ASN A 4 -29.31 17.38 -23.39
C ASN A 4 -28.55 16.06 -23.28
N THR A 5 -27.59 15.82 -24.17
CA THR A 5 -26.55 14.81 -23.98
C THR A 5 -25.63 15.28 -22.86
N LYS A 6 -25.91 14.83 -21.62
CA LYS A 6 -24.94 14.86 -20.53
C LYS A 6 -23.69 14.13 -21.01
N LYS A 7 -22.62 14.87 -21.29
CA LYS A 7 -21.26 14.32 -21.40
C LYS A 7 -20.97 13.64 -20.06
N SER A 8 -21.12 12.32 -20.01
CA SER A 8 -20.58 11.49 -18.95
C SER A 8 -19.07 11.48 -19.14
N GLY A 9 -18.40 12.55 -18.70
CA GLY A 9 -16.98 12.47 -18.39
C GLY A 9 -16.84 11.35 -17.38
N THR A 10 -16.13 10.29 -17.75
CA THR A 10 -15.61 9.30 -16.80
C THR A 10 -14.85 10.08 -15.74
N ARG A 11 -15.51 10.41 -14.62
CA ARG A 11 -14.80 10.91 -13.45
C ARG A 11 -13.78 9.83 -13.13
N ASP A 12 -12.50 10.18 -13.18
CA ASP A 12 -11.42 9.35 -12.68
C ASP A 12 -11.74 9.02 -11.22
N LYS A 13 -12.38 7.88 -11.00
CA LYS A 13 -12.81 7.48 -9.67
C LYS A 13 -11.53 7.22 -8.89
N LYS A 14 -11.27 8.01 -7.86
CA LYS A 14 -10.20 7.74 -6.91
C LYS A 14 -10.75 6.91 -5.75
N ILE A 15 -9.98 5.93 -5.29
CA ILE A 15 -10.27 5.11 -4.11
C ILE A 15 -9.30 5.51 -3.01
N GLN A 16 -9.81 5.72 -1.80
CA GLN A 16 -8.97 5.88 -0.63
C GLN A 16 -8.33 4.54 -0.28
N VAL A 17 -7.00 4.52 -0.23
CA VAL A 17 -6.19 3.39 0.22
C VAL A 17 -5.40 3.79 1.45
N SER A 18 -5.03 2.81 2.27
CA SER A 18 -4.23 3.08 3.46
C SER A 18 -3.33 1.91 3.85
N VAL A 19 -2.29 2.23 4.60
CA VAL A 19 -1.43 1.27 5.31
C VAL A 19 -1.35 1.68 6.78
N GLU A 20 -1.44 0.70 7.67
CA GLU A 20 -1.23 0.90 9.11
C GLU A 20 0.23 0.60 9.43
N ILE A 21 0.90 1.56 10.06
CA ILE A 21 2.33 1.52 10.36
C ILE A 21 2.55 1.75 11.86
N VAL A 22 3.42 0.97 12.49
CA VAL A 22 3.82 1.20 13.89
C VAL A 22 4.81 2.37 13.96
N PRO A 23 4.93 3.08 15.11
CA PRO A 23 5.76 4.28 15.20
C PRO A 23 7.23 4.08 14.77
N ALA A 24 7.84 2.94 15.11
CA ALA A 24 9.23 2.63 14.74
C ALA A 24 9.43 2.62 13.21
N ASP A 25 8.57 1.93 12.47
CA ASP A 25 8.63 1.86 11.00
C ASP A 25 8.24 3.20 10.37
N TYR A 26 7.34 3.96 11.00
CA TYR A 26 6.84 5.23 10.47
C TYR A 26 7.92 6.29 10.35
N HIS A 27 8.86 6.37 11.29
CA HIS A 27 9.96 7.34 11.22
C HIS A 27 10.80 7.15 9.94
N LEU A 28 11.13 5.91 9.61
CA LEU A 28 11.90 5.56 8.42
C LEU A 28 11.12 5.87 7.12
N VAL A 29 9.84 5.50 7.09
CA VAL A 29 8.97 5.77 5.95
C VAL A 29 8.78 7.28 5.76
N LYS A 30 8.56 8.03 6.85
CA LYS A 30 8.32 9.47 6.80
C LYS A 30 9.50 10.20 6.17
N GLU A 31 10.70 9.96 6.68
CA GLU A 31 11.92 10.61 6.18
C GLU A 31 12.11 10.36 4.69
N TRP A 32 11.89 9.12 4.25
CA TRP A 32 12.04 8.78 2.84
C TRP A 32 10.96 9.45 1.98
N VAL A 33 9.69 9.38 2.38
CA VAL A 33 8.58 9.95 1.58
C VAL A 33 8.73 11.46 1.46
N GLU A 34 9.08 12.16 2.54
CA GLU A 34 9.28 13.63 2.51
C GLU A 34 10.45 14.04 1.60
N ALA A 35 11.51 13.22 1.52
CA ALA A 35 12.68 13.50 0.70
C ALA A 35 12.53 13.11 -0.78
N ASN A 36 11.79 12.04 -1.09
CA ASN A 36 11.84 11.40 -2.40
C ASN A 36 10.51 11.38 -3.16
N SER A 37 9.37 11.58 -2.48
CA SER A 37 8.09 11.13 -3.04
C SER A 37 6.86 11.85 -2.47
N THR A 38 5.68 11.28 -2.71
CA THR A 38 4.43 11.63 -2.04
C THR A 38 3.83 10.39 -1.40
N VAL A 39 2.89 10.56 -0.46
CA VAL A 39 2.16 9.43 0.13
C VAL A 39 1.44 8.61 -0.94
N GLN A 40 0.87 9.28 -1.95
CA GLN A 40 0.20 8.61 -3.06
C GLN A 40 1.17 7.77 -3.88
N THR A 41 2.32 8.34 -4.25
CA THR A 41 3.37 7.60 -4.97
C THR A 41 3.88 6.42 -4.16
N PHE A 42 4.18 6.63 -2.88
CA PHE A 42 4.59 5.58 -1.98
C PHE A 42 3.56 4.45 -1.90
N LEU A 43 2.29 4.77 -1.63
CA LEU A 43 1.22 3.77 -1.58
C LEU A 43 1.03 3.05 -2.93
N SER A 44 1.17 3.75 -4.05
CA SER A 44 1.11 3.16 -5.40
C SER A 44 2.24 2.14 -5.62
N GLU A 45 3.46 2.48 -5.21
CA GLU A 45 4.62 1.58 -5.25
C GLU A 45 4.42 0.34 -4.35
N LEU A 46 3.90 0.52 -3.12
CA LEU A 46 3.62 -0.61 -2.24
C LEU A 46 2.64 -1.60 -2.88
N TYR A 47 1.57 -1.10 -3.52
CA TYR A 47 0.62 -1.93 -4.24
C TYR A 47 1.26 -2.62 -5.45
N ALA A 48 2.09 -1.90 -6.22
CA ALA A 48 2.76 -2.43 -7.41
C ALA A 48 3.69 -3.60 -7.05
N GLU A 49 4.55 -3.41 -6.04
CA GLU A 49 5.50 -4.43 -5.59
C GLU A 49 4.77 -5.65 -5.01
N ALA A 50 3.75 -5.42 -4.18
CA ALA A 50 2.94 -6.51 -3.63
C ALA A 50 2.26 -7.32 -4.73
N VAL A 51 1.64 -6.68 -5.72
CA VAL A 51 0.99 -7.40 -6.82
C VAL A 51 2.01 -8.15 -7.68
N LYS A 52 3.17 -7.55 -7.95
CA LYS A 52 4.24 -8.17 -8.73
C LYS A 52 4.73 -9.45 -8.05
N ILE A 53 4.99 -9.42 -6.74
CA ILE A 53 5.42 -10.63 -6.01
C ILE A 53 4.30 -11.66 -5.94
N LEU A 54 3.05 -11.22 -5.76
CA LEU A 54 1.92 -12.10 -5.51
C LEU A 54 1.36 -12.74 -6.78
N SER A 55 1.46 -12.10 -7.93
CA SER A 55 0.87 -12.59 -9.18
C SER A 55 1.87 -12.85 -10.30
N GLY A 56 3.12 -12.36 -10.16
CA GLY A 56 4.08 -12.31 -11.25
C GLY A 56 3.72 -11.33 -12.36
N LYS A 57 2.63 -10.55 -12.20
CA LYS A 57 2.12 -9.61 -13.19
C LYS A 57 2.34 -8.17 -12.74
N VAL A 58 2.43 -7.26 -13.71
CA VAL A 58 2.38 -5.82 -13.51
C VAL A 58 0.98 -5.33 -13.91
N ILE A 59 0.33 -4.57 -13.04
CA ILE A 59 -0.98 -3.95 -13.35
C ILE A 59 -0.71 -2.60 -14.03
N PRO A 60 -1.20 -2.38 -15.28
CA PRO A 60 -1.13 -1.06 -15.91
C PRO A 60 -1.77 0.01 -15.03
N GLY A 61 -1.12 1.17 -14.89
CA GLY A 61 -1.50 2.19 -13.91
C GLY A 61 -0.84 2.04 -12.53
N LEU A 62 -0.02 1.01 -12.30
CA LEU A 62 0.83 0.86 -11.12
C LEU A 62 2.29 0.56 -11.50
N PRO A 63 3.28 1.36 -11.04
CA PRO A 63 3.13 2.63 -10.34
C PRO A 63 2.85 3.79 -11.33
N GLU A 64 1.64 4.36 -11.32
CA GLU A 64 1.36 5.66 -11.97
C GLU A 64 0.76 6.64 -10.95
N ALA A 65 1.60 7.17 -10.06
CA ALA A 65 1.27 8.40 -9.36
C ALA A 65 2.17 9.50 -9.93
N MET A 66 1.58 10.49 -10.59
CA MET A 66 2.32 11.64 -11.11
C MET A 66 3.08 12.33 -9.97
N ASN A 67 4.39 12.46 -10.12
CA ASN A 67 5.25 13.09 -9.13
C ASN A 67 5.11 14.62 -9.13
N ARG A 68 4.75 15.16 -7.96
CA ARG A 68 5.28 16.44 -7.46
C ARG A 68 5.71 16.20 -6.03
N VAL A 69 7.01 16.29 -5.73
CA VAL A 69 7.52 16.18 -4.36
C VAL A 69 6.74 17.14 -3.47
N GLY A 70 6.10 16.61 -2.43
CA GLY A 70 5.31 17.41 -1.50
C GLY A 70 6.20 17.92 -0.39
N THR A 71 6.38 19.23 -0.27
CA THR A 71 7.13 19.86 0.84
C THR A 71 6.33 19.94 2.15
N ARG A 72 5.11 19.38 2.20
CA ARG A 72 4.28 19.40 3.40
C ARG A 72 4.66 18.25 4.33
N PRO A 73 4.89 18.51 5.63
CA PRO A 73 5.22 17.46 6.59
C PRO A 73 4.10 16.41 6.67
N LEU A 74 4.48 15.13 6.80
CA LEU A 74 3.56 14.07 7.18
C LEU A 74 3.24 14.19 8.68
N THR A 75 2.11 14.82 8.97
CA THR A 75 1.64 15.14 10.34
C THR A 75 0.77 14.05 10.97
N ALA A 76 0.84 12.80 10.48
CA ALA A 76 0.03 11.72 11.00
C ALA A 76 0.45 11.37 12.45
N LYS A 77 -0.54 11.28 13.35
CA LYS A 77 -0.35 10.87 14.76
C LYS A 77 -0.82 9.43 14.98
N PRO A 78 -0.25 8.72 15.97
CA PRO A 78 -0.78 7.43 16.41
C PRO A 78 -2.24 7.53 16.82
N LYS A 79 -3.03 6.49 16.54
CA LYS A 79 -4.43 6.41 17.00
C LYS A 79 -4.48 6.20 18.52
N GLU A 80 -5.11 7.13 19.22
CA GLU A 80 -5.28 7.08 20.69
C GLU A 80 -6.46 6.19 21.14
N GLY A 81 -7.45 5.96 20.26
CA GLY A 81 -8.66 5.19 20.54
C GLY A 81 -9.02 4.17 19.47
N GLY A 82 -9.94 3.27 19.78
CA GLY A 82 -10.44 2.22 18.89
C GLY A 82 -9.99 0.80 19.25
N PRO A 83 -10.21 -0.20 18.38
CA PRO A 83 -9.81 -1.58 18.64
C PRO A 83 -8.31 -1.69 18.97
N ARG A 84 -7.93 -2.54 19.94
CA ARG A 84 -6.53 -2.73 20.38
C ARG A 84 -5.56 -2.99 19.23
N SER A 85 -6.01 -3.63 18.15
CA SER A 85 -5.19 -3.90 16.96
C SER A 85 -4.78 -2.65 16.17
N ARG A 86 -5.40 -1.49 16.43
CA ARG A 86 -5.17 -0.21 15.74
C ARG A 86 -4.64 0.90 16.65
N GLN A 87 -4.76 0.74 17.97
CA GLN A 87 -4.22 1.70 18.94
C GLN A 87 -2.71 1.79 18.82
N GLY A 88 -2.17 3.00 18.93
CA GLY A 88 -0.73 3.26 18.80
C GLY A 88 -0.18 3.19 17.37
N LYS A 89 -0.99 2.82 16.37
CA LYS A 89 -0.56 2.79 14.96
C LYS A 89 -0.88 4.10 14.25
N ILE A 90 -0.06 4.41 13.26
CA ILE A 90 -0.21 5.55 12.36
C ILE A 90 -0.82 5.02 11.05
N THR A 91 -1.84 5.70 10.54
CA THR A 91 -2.44 5.35 9.24
C THR A 91 -1.96 6.34 8.19
N LEU A 92 -1.20 5.84 7.21
CA LEU A 92 -0.91 6.60 6.00
C LEU A 92 -2.01 6.33 4.99
N SER A 93 -2.71 7.38 4.56
CA SER A 93 -3.83 7.30 3.63
C SER A 93 -3.61 8.19 2.41
N GLY A 94 -3.98 7.68 1.25
CA GLY A 94 -3.93 8.40 -0.03
C GLY A 94 -5.10 8.03 -0.92
N HIS A 95 -5.23 8.72 -2.05
CA HIS A 95 -6.25 8.44 -3.05
C HIS A 95 -5.56 8.02 -4.35
N LEU A 96 -5.86 6.80 -4.81
CA LEU A 96 -5.29 6.21 -6.03
C LEU A 96 -6.39 5.91 -7.05
N ASP A 97 -6.03 5.71 -8.31
CA ASP A 97 -7.00 5.40 -9.35
C ASP A 97 -7.73 4.09 -9.10
N ALA A 98 -9.06 4.10 -9.30
CA ALA A 98 -9.91 2.96 -8.95
C ALA A 98 -9.56 1.72 -9.77
N THR A 99 -9.38 1.86 -11.08
CA THR A 99 -9.19 0.73 -12.00
C THR A 99 -8.01 -0.17 -11.58
N PRO A 100 -6.77 0.34 -11.42
CA PRO A 100 -5.66 -0.51 -10.98
C PRO A 100 -5.86 -1.08 -9.56
N ILE A 101 -6.43 -0.30 -8.64
CA ILE A 101 -6.61 -0.73 -7.26
C ILE A 101 -7.67 -1.82 -7.12
N VAL A 102 -8.76 -1.75 -7.89
CA VAL A 102 -9.77 -2.82 -7.95
C VAL A 102 -9.17 -4.09 -8.52
N ALA A 103 -8.33 -4.00 -9.57
CA ALA A 103 -7.62 -5.16 -10.11
C ALA A 103 -6.67 -5.78 -9.08
N ALA A 104 -5.91 -4.96 -8.34
CA ALA A 104 -5.04 -5.42 -7.26
C ALA A 104 -5.85 -6.11 -6.14
N HIS A 105 -7.00 -5.53 -5.74
CA HIS A 105 -7.89 -6.14 -4.75
C HIS A 105 -8.47 -7.48 -5.23
N GLY A 106 -8.71 -7.65 -6.54
CA GLY A 106 -9.08 -8.93 -7.13
C GLY A 106 -8.04 -10.01 -6.84
N ILE A 107 -6.76 -9.71 -7.09
CA ILE A 107 -5.63 -10.62 -6.82
C ILE A 107 -5.53 -10.95 -5.32
N ALA A 108 -5.71 -9.96 -4.43
CA ALA A 108 -5.71 -10.21 -2.98
C ALA A 108 -6.84 -11.17 -2.58
N ASN A 109 -8.05 -10.96 -3.12
CA ASN A 109 -9.20 -11.82 -2.83
C ASN A 109 -8.98 -13.26 -3.30
N ASP A 110 -8.38 -13.46 -4.48
CA ASP A 110 -8.05 -14.80 -5.02
C ASP A 110 -7.09 -15.56 -4.09
N LEU A 111 -6.24 -14.82 -3.37
CA LEU A 111 -5.29 -15.36 -2.39
C LEU A 111 -5.81 -15.33 -0.94
N ARG A 112 -7.11 -15.03 -0.73
CA ARG A 112 -7.76 -14.90 0.58
C ARG A 112 -7.10 -13.88 1.52
N LEU A 113 -6.51 -12.83 0.97
CA LEU A 113 -5.92 -11.73 1.71
C LEU A 113 -6.92 -10.59 1.92
N ASN A 114 -6.71 -9.81 2.98
CA ASN A 114 -7.44 -8.56 3.16
C ASN A 114 -6.90 -7.48 2.22
N LYS A 115 -7.75 -6.52 1.84
CA LYS A 115 -7.33 -5.38 1.01
C LYS A 115 -6.18 -4.56 1.62
N CYS A 116 -6.12 -4.48 2.95
CA CYS A 116 -5.04 -3.80 3.67
C CYS A 116 -3.75 -4.64 3.76
N ASP A 117 -3.79 -5.92 3.43
CA ASP A 117 -2.60 -6.78 3.44
C ASP A 117 -1.67 -6.46 2.27
N LEU A 118 -2.21 -6.03 1.12
CA LEU A 118 -1.40 -5.64 -0.04
C LEU A 118 -0.38 -4.54 0.28
N PRO A 119 -0.77 -3.35 0.75
CA PRO A 119 0.22 -2.32 1.05
C PRO A 119 1.12 -2.70 2.24
N ALA A 120 0.66 -3.53 3.18
CA ALA A 120 1.53 -4.04 4.25
C ALA A 120 2.59 -5.03 3.71
N ILE A 121 2.24 -5.91 2.77
CA ILE A 121 3.20 -6.77 2.06
C ILE A 121 4.16 -5.91 1.22
N GLY A 122 3.63 -4.91 0.52
CA GLY A 122 4.42 -3.95 -0.23
C GLY A 122 5.44 -3.23 0.65
N LEU A 123 5.04 -2.86 1.87
CA LEU A 123 5.94 -2.24 2.85
C LEU A 123 7.12 -3.15 3.19
N ALA A 124 6.90 -4.46 3.39
CA ALA A 124 8.00 -5.40 3.61
C ALA A 124 8.95 -5.44 2.40
N LEU A 125 8.43 -5.53 1.18
CA LEU A 125 9.25 -5.53 -0.03
C LEU A 125 10.07 -4.24 -0.18
N TRP A 126 9.47 -3.10 0.17
CA TRP A 126 10.16 -1.81 0.17
C TRP A 126 11.28 -1.77 1.23
N PHE A 127 11.03 -2.24 2.46
CA PHE A 127 12.07 -2.32 3.51
C PHE A 127 13.24 -3.19 3.06
N ALA A 128 12.97 -4.36 2.46
CA ALA A 128 14.02 -5.22 1.89
C ALA A 128 14.83 -4.50 0.80
N LYS A 129 14.16 -3.79 -0.11
CA LYS A 129 14.82 -2.99 -1.16
C LYS A 129 15.70 -1.88 -0.60
N CYS A 130 15.33 -1.33 0.54
CA CYS A 130 16.09 -0.31 1.25
C CYS A 130 17.19 -0.87 2.17
N GLY A 131 17.41 -2.18 2.21
CA GLY A 131 18.40 -2.81 3.09
C GLY A 131 18.06 -2.67 4.59
N MET A 132 16.77 -2.52 4.91
CA MET A 132 16.28 -2.39 6.28
C MET A 132 15.84 -3.76 6.83
N GLY A 133 15.73 -3.86 8.16
CA GLY A 133 15.18 -5.06 8.81
C GLY A 133 13.70 -5.27 8.49
N PHE A 134 13.16 -6.45 8.82
CA PHE A 134 11.76 -6.77 8.55
C PHE A 134 10.82 -5.81 9.34
N PRO A 135 9.89 -5.09 8.68
CA PRO A 135 9.02 -4.13 9.36
C PRO A 135 7.94 -4.83 10.20
N GLU A 136 7.83 -4.43 11.47
CA GLU A 136 6.83 -5.00 12.39
C GLU A 136 5.39 -4.72 11.91
N SER A 137 5.19 -3.59 11.20
CA SER A 137 3.92 -3.23 10.55
C SER A 137 3.43 -4.26 9.54
N SER A 138 4.33 -5.03 8.93
CA SER A 138 4.03 -5.99 7.87
C SER A 138 3.88 -7.43 8.36
N LYS A 139 4.34 -7.73 9.59
CA LYS A 139 4.43 -9.09 10.13
C LYS A 139 3.09 -9.83 10.08
N GLY A 140 2.02 -9.17 10.51
CA GLY A 140 0.69 -9.77 10.49
C GLY A 140 0.16 -10.07 9.08
N ALA A 141 0.51 -9.25 8.08
CA ALA A 141 0.10 -9.46 6.70
C ALA A 141 0.88 -10.61 6.05
N VAL A 142 2.20 -10.69 6.27
CA VAL A 142 3.04 -11.79 5.75
C VAL A 142 2.70 -13.12 6.43
N GLN A 143 2.42 -13.14 7.73
CA GLN A 143 1.92 -14.34 8.41
C GLN A 143 0.57 -14.81 7.87
N ARG A 144 -0.36 -13.90 7.56
CA ARG A 144 -1.63 -14.26 6.90
C ARG A 144 -1.40 -14.82 5.50
N LEU A 145 -0.52 -14.20 4.73
CA LEU A 145 -0.09 -14.74 3.44
C LEU A 145 0.48 -16.15 3.59
N GLY A 146 1.32 -16.40 4.59
CA GLY A 146 1.92 -17.71 4.84
C GLY A 146 0.91 -18.82 5.12
N ARG A 147 -0.27 -18.50 5.64
CA ARG A 147 -1.36 -19.47 5.86
C ARG A 147 -2.05 -19.91 4.57
N HIS A 148 -1.99 -19.10 3.53
CA HIS A 148 -2.71 -19.34 2.27
C HIS A 148 -1.78 -19.66 1.10
N VAL A 149 -0.58 -19.09 1.11
CA VAL A 149 0.40 -19.12 0.02
C VAL A 149 1.82 -19.12 0.60
N PRO A 150 2.23 -20.19 1.31
CA PRO A 150 3.45 -20.25 2.12
C PRO A 150 4.73 -19.97 1.32
N GLU A 151 4.79 -20.41 0.06
CA GLU A 151 5.94 -20.20 -0.81
C GLU A 151 6.19 -18.71 -1.12
N LYS A 152 5.14 -17.89 -1.15
CA LYS A 152 5.27 -16.44 -1.36
C LYS A 152 5.65 -15.71 -0.09
N ALA A 153 5.15 -16.14 1.06
CA ALA A 153 5.59 -15.61 2.36
C ALA A 153 7.07 -15.91 2.59
N ALA A 154 7.51 -17.16 2.39
CA ALA A 154 8.90 -17.57 2.52
C ALA A 154 9.82 -16.78 1.58
N LYS A 155 9.36 -16.50 0.35
CA LYS A 155 10.11 -15.64 -0.59
C LYS A 155 10.30 -14.22 -0.06
N ILE A 156 9.31 -13.65 0.62
CA ILE A 156 9.42 -12.30 1.22
C ILE A 156 10.34 -12.34 2.44
N GLU A 157 10.16 -13.32 3.33
CA GLU A 157 10.98 -13.49 4.54
C GLU A 157 12.45 -13.74 4.19
N GLY A 158 12.73 -14.52 3.14
CA GLY A 158 14.09 -14.78 2.65
C GLY A 158 14.82 -13.54 2.09
N LEU A 159 14.14 -12.40 1.88
CA LEU A 159 14.79 -11.14 1.53
C LEU A 159 15.47 -10.46 2.72
N PHE A 160 15.25 -10.96 3.94
CA PHE A 160 15.77 -10.40 5.20
C PHE A 160 16.70 -11.36 5.95
N ALA A 161 17.07 -12.48 5.32
CA ALA A 161 17.94 -13.51 5.88
C ALA A 161 19.44 -13.23 5.66
#